data_AF-W9KXQ0-F1
#
_entry.id   AF-W9KXQ0-F1
#
_cell.length_a   1.000
_cell.length_b   1.000
_cell.length_c   1.000
_cell.angle_alpha   90.00
_cell.angle_beta   90.00
_cell.angle_gamma   90.00
#
_symmetry.space_group_name_H-M   'P 1'
#
loop_
_entity.id
_entity.type
_entity.pdbx_description
1 polymer ?
#
loop_
_entity_poly.entity_id
_entity_poly.type
_entity_poly.pdbx_seq_one_letter_code
_entity_poly.pdbx_strand_id
1 'polypeptide(L)'
;MSSSILFAAGLLVGAAQAYTQVNVASPFMLKNIDPIVFPGEYSKSHLHSFFGSDAVTVNTKTSAELQKGCTNAENPNDLSVYWIPTPLYTADGKNFEPIPVMRFSAYYNLGETPAEVPIPQNLRMVAGDANAQTQADMPADAKVEWMCESEAVPLGANGFPTSTCGTHLQQLLYFPQCVNEQTLETAYKSRDYGTANWCPEGSKSMPQLRFSIRYDLRKVLPNGWSGEAPFKLACGNAFCSHGDFINGWTEEAAKNMVATTADKRKFSAVEGALGDPHAGPTCEAKDADPEHGTSDYNESVAVMNKRDVSAWGWKSKARVVRA
;
A
#
# COMPACT_ATOMS: atom_id res chain seq x y z
N MET A 1 -28.08 30.93 -46.95
CA MET A 1 -28.59 30.03 -45.91
C MET A 1 -27.39 29.60 -45.08
N SER A 2 -27.15 30.25 -43.94
CA SER A 2 -26.00 29.96 -43.08
C SER A 2 -26.52 29.14 -41.89
N SER A 3 -26.27 27.84 -41.91
CA SER A 3 -26.62 26.94 -40.80
C SER A 3 -25.50 26.99 -39.76
N SER A 4 -25.74 27.69 -38.65
CA SER A 4 -24.90 27.63 -37.46
C SER A 4 -25.09 26.28 -36.78
N ILE A 5 -24.07 25.44 -36.83
CA ILE A 5 -23.98 24.20 -36.05
C ILE A 5 -23.65 24.59 -34.60
N LEU A 6 -24.64 24.48 -33.71
CA LEU A 6 -24.44 24.56 -32.26
C LEU A 6 -23.70 23.30 -31.81
N PHE A 7 -22.41 23.44 -31.50
CA PHE A 7 -21.68 22.46 -30.71
C PHE A 7 -22.22 22.47 -29.28
N ALA A 8 -23.05 21.49 -28.94
CA ALA A 8 -23.38 21.19 -27.56
C ALA A 8 -22.15 20.52 -26.92
N ALA A 9 -21.33 21.31 -26.22
CA ALA A 9 -20.29 20.78 -25.35
C ALA A 9 -20.96 20.08 -24.17
N GLY A 10 -21.03 18.75 -24.23
CA GLY A 10 -21.43 17.93 -23.10
C GLY A 10 -20.38 18.05 -21.99
N LEU A 11 -20.71 18.77 -20.93
CA LEU A 11 -19.97 18.71 -19.66
C LEU A 11 -20.16 17.30 -19.07
N LEU A 12 -19.21 16.41 -19.35
CA LEU A 12 -19.00 15.23 -18.52
C LEU A 12 -18.45 15.70 -17.18
N VAL A 13 -19.36 16.01 -16.26
CA VAL A 13 -19.03 16.16 -14.84
C VAL A 13 -18.65 14.77 -14.35
N GLY A 14 -17.35 14.47 -14.39
CA GLY A 14 -16.81 13.34 -13.65
C GLY A 14 -17.18 13.53 -12.19
N ALA A 15 -17.86 12.55 -11.58
CA ALA A 15 -18.15 12.57 -10.16
C ALA A 15 -16.81 12.57 -9.41
N ALA A 16 -16.38 13.76 -8.95
CA ALA A 16 -15.31 13.88 -7.99
C ALA A 16 -15.78 13.20 -6.70
N GLN A 17 -15.40 11.94 -6.53
CA GLN A 17 -15.58 11.25 -5.28
C GLN A 17 -14.73 11.98 -4.23
N ALA A 18 -15.32 12.41 -3.13
CA ALA A 18 -14.62 13.23 -2.16
C ALA A 18 -13.70 12.40 -1.30
N TYR A 19 -12.42 12.67 -1.44
CA TYR A 19 -11.38 12.04 -0.68
C TYR A 19 -10.30 13.06 -0.36
N THR A 20 -9.67 12.92 0.79
CA THR A 20 -8.29 13.40 0.91
C THR A 20 -7.43 12.41 0.13
N GLN A 21 -6.67 12.92 -0.83
CA GLN A 21 -5.77 12.15 -1.66
C GLN A 21 -4.37 12.73 -1.51
N VAL A 22 -3.39 11.87 -1.28
CA VAL A 22 -1.97 12.20 -1.33
C VAL A 22 -1.32 11.35 -2.39
N ASN A 23 -0.83 11.98 -3.44
CA ASN A 23 -0.06 11.33 -4.49
C ASN A 23 1.42 11.27 -4.14
N VAL A 24 2.02 10.15 -4.55
CA VAL A 24 3.46 9.94 -4.62
C VAL A 24 3.77 9.47 -6.04
N ALA A 25 4.66 10.17 -6.74
CA ALA A 25 4.91 9.89 -8.15
C ALA A 25 5.56 8.52 -8.37
N SER A 26 6.50 8.13 -7.50
CA SER A 26 7.26 6.88 -7.60
C SER A 26 7.82 6.49 -6.22
N PRO A 27 8.17 5.22 -6.00
CA PRO A 27 8.86 4.83 -4.76
C PRO A 27 10.24 5.48 -4.71
N PHE A 28 10.67 5.94 -3.52
CA PHE A 28 12.02 6.46 -3.34
C PHE A 28 13.05 5.36 -3.03
N MET A 29 12.58 4.18 -2.62
CA MET A 29 13.42 3.07 -2.20
C MET A 29 12.75 1.72 -2.55
N LEU A 30 13.55 0.78 -3.05
CA LEU A 30 13.23 -0.65 -3.10
C LEU A 30 14.12 -1.35 -2.08
N LYS A 31 13.54 -2.07 -1.12
CA LYS A 31 14.35 -2.69 -0.07
C LYS A 31 13.66 -3.88 0.58
N ASN A 32 14.46 -4.87 0.99
CA ASN A 32 13.97 -6.10 1.61
C ASN A 32 13.86 -5.99 3.14
N ILE A 33 13.17 -4.95 3.61
CA ILE A 33 12.92 -4.70 5.03
C ILE A 33 11.42 -4.62 5.28
N ASP A 34 10.99 -5.01 6.48
CA ASP A 34 9.63 -4.79 6.95
C ASP A 34 9.65 -4.45 8.45
N PRO A 35 9.59 -3.16 8.82
CA PRO A 35 9.69 -2.76 10.21
C PRO A 35 8.46 -3.13 11.07
N ILE A 36 7.34 -3.55 10.45
CA ILE A 36 6.15 -3.98 11.18
C ILE A 36 6.21 -5.49 11.44
N VAL A 37 6.42 -6.28 10.38
CA VAL A 37 6.35 -7.75 10.43
C VAL A 37 7.67 -8.37 10.87
N PHE A 38 8.81 -7.82 10.42
CA PHE A 38 10.14 -8.35 10.70
C PHE A 38 11.11 -7.26 11.21
N PRO A 39 10.82 -6.62 12.34
CA PRO A 39 11.65 -5.53 12.87
C PRO A 39 13.08 -6.01 13.11
N GLY A 40 14.05 -5.26 12.59
CA GLY A 40 15.48 -5.53 12.73
C GLY A 40 16.06 -6.59 11.76
N GLU A 41 15.29 -7.10 10.80
CA GLU A 41 15.69 -8.25 9.97
C GLU A 41 15.79 -7.90 8.48
N TYR A 42 17.01 -7.99 7.92
CA TYR A 42 17.27 -7.82 6.47
C TYR A 42 17.23 -9.13 5.67
N SER A 43 16.81 -10.24 6.27
CA SER A 43 16.85 -11.58 5.63
C SER A 43 15.53 -12.33 5.68
N LYS A 44 14.47 -11.69 6.18
CA LYS A 44 13.15 -12.32 6.34
C LYS A 44 12.07 -11.72 5.44
N SER A 45 12.21 -10.44 5.09
CA SER A 45 11.25 -9.77 4.22
C SER A 45 11.58 -9.97 2.75
N HIS A 46 10.55 -10.10 1.91
CA HIS A 46 10.69 -9.92 0.47
C HIS A 46 10.96 -8.45 0.14
N LEU A 47 11.23 -8.17 -1.15
CA LEU A 47 11.46 -6.83 -1.62
C LEU A 47 10.17 -5.98 -1.58
N HIS A 48 10.24 -4.82 -0.96
CA HIS A 48 9.15 -3.86 -0.89
C HIS A 48 9.50 -2.55 -1.61
N SER A 49 8.47 -1.89 -2.15
CA SER A 49 8.54 -0.55 -2.72
C SER A 49 8.05 0.47 -1.70
N PHE A 50 8.90 1.42 -1.30
CA PHE A 50 8.63 2.40 -0.25
C PHE A 50 8.29 3.79 -0.81
N PHE A 51 7.30 4.43 -0.19
CA PHE A 51 6.77 5.76 -0.49
C PHE A 51 6.63 6.58 0.80
N GLY A 52 6.65 7.91 0.69
CA GLY A 52 6.50 8.82 1.82
C GLY A 52 7.82 9.18 2.47
N SER A 53 7.89 9.08 3.81
CA SER A 53 9.06 9.49 4.60
C SER A 53 10.26 8.56 4.43
N ASP A 54 11.42 9.17 4.23
CA ASP A 54 12.70 8.54 4.00
C ASP A 54 13.43 8.13 5.28
N ALA A 55 12.94 8.57 6.44
CA ALA A 55 13.44 8.17 7.76
C ALA A 55 13.06 6.72 8.14
N VAL A 56 12.39 6.00 7.25
CA VAL A 56 12.11 4.57 7.43
C VAL A 56 13.40 3.75 7.39
N THR A 57 13.54 2.88 8.36
CA THR A 57 14.62 1.89 8.49
C THR A 57 13.97 0.56 8.89
N VAL A 58 14.76 -0.51 8.96
CA VAL A 58 14.31 -1.83 9.45
C VAL A 58 13.76 -1.80 10.89
N ASN A 59 14.01 -0.72 11.65
CA ASN A 59 13.65 -0.59 13.07
C ASN A 59 12.59 0.48 13.37
N THR A 60 12.14 1.24 12.36
CA THR A 60 11.26 2.39 12.56
C THR A 60 9.93 1.98 13.16
N LYS A 61 9.47 2.69 14.22
CA LYS A 61 8.26 2.32 14.96
C LYS A 61 7.30 3.47 15.21
N THR A 62 7.80 4.70 15.20
CA THR A 62 7.07 5.86 15.71
C THR A 62 6.87 6.92 14.65
N SER A 63 5.80 7.70 14.80
CA SER A 63 5.56 8.88 13.96
C SER A 63 6.67 9.92 14.11
N ALA A 64 7.19 10.07 15.34
CA ALA A 64 8.25 11.02 15.64
C ALA A 64 9.59 10.71 14.95
N GLU A 65 9.87 9.44 14.62
CA GLU A 65 11.02 9.06 13.79
C GLU A 65 10.78 9.53 12.35
N LEU A 66 9.62 9.21 11.78
CA LEU A 66 9.28 9.56 10.40
C LEU A 66 9.20 11.07 10.16
N GLN A 67 8.70 11.81 11.15
CA GLN A 67 8.54 13.27 11.09
C GLN A 67 9.87 14.03 11.06
N LYS A 68 11.00 13.36 11.25
CA LYS A 68 12.35 13.94 11.08
C LYS A 68 12.90 13.79 9.67
N GLY A 69 12.26 12.98 8.84
CA GLY A 69 12.70 12.67 7.49
C GLY A 69 12.22 13.67 6.44
N CYS A 70 12.63 13.39 5.22
CA CYS A 70 12.09 13.97 4.00
C CYS A 70 10.94 13.09 3.49
N THR A 71 9.86 13.70 2.99
CA THR A 71 8.78 12.96 2.32
C THR A 71 8.81 13.22 0.82
N ASN A 72 8.59 12.16 0.02
CA ASN A 72 8.34 12.31 -1.41
C ASN A 72 6.84 12.41 -1.76
N ALA A 73 5.98 12.55 -0.75
CA ALA A 73 4.56 12.83 -0.91
C ALA A 73 4.30 14.27 -1.36
N GLU A 74 3.22 14.48 -2.13
CA GLU A 74 2.84 15.82 -2.59
C GLU A 74 2.41 16.76 -1.46
N ASN A 75 1.89 16.22 -0.37
CA ASN A 75 1.51 16.98 0.82
C ASN A 75 2.68 16.96 1.82
N PRO A 76 3.33 18.11 2.10
CA PRO A 76 4.47 18.15 3.01
C PRO A 76 4.11 17.80 4.47
N ASN A 77 2.82 17.80 4.82
CA ASN A 77 2.34 17.38 6.13
C ASN A 77 2.20 15.86 6.29
N ASP A 78 2.33 15.11 5.18
CA ASP A 78 2.33 13.65 5.18
C ASP A 78 3.76 13.11 5.19
N LEU A 79 4.29 12.95 6.41
CA LEU A 79 5.55 12.25 6.65
C LEU A 79 5.30 10.78 7.00
N SER A 80 4.14 10.22 6.66
CA SER A 80 3.91 8.78 6.81
C SER A 80 4.81 8.01 5.86
N VAL A 81 5.06 6.74 6.16
CA VAL A 81 5.68 5.81 5.21
C VAL A 81 4.67 4.75 4.82
N TYR A 82 4.66 4.43 3.53
CA TYR A 82 3.82 3.43 2.91
C TYR A 82 4.69 2.44 2.15
N TRP A 83 4.38 1.15 2.19
CA TRP A 83 5.05 0.20 1.32
C TRP A 83 4.13 -0.94 0.87
N ILE A 84 4.54 -1.56 -0.23
CA ILE A 84 3.88 -2.72 -0.84
C ILE A 84 4.94 -3.70 -1.32
N PRO A 85 4.61 -4.99 -1.53
CA PRO A 85 5.47 -5.90 -2.28
C PRO A 85 5.83 -5.30 -3.64
N THR A 86 7.10 -5.32 -3.99
CA THR A 86 7.53 -4.78 -5.28
C THR A 86 6.90 -5.60 -6.41
N PRO A 87 6.13 -4.98 -7.33
CA PRO A 87 5.65 -5.66 -8.51
C PRO A 87 6.79 -5.83 -9.50
N LEU A 88 6.91 -7.02 -10.08
CA LEU A 88 8.02 -7.47 -10.90
C LEU A 88 7.49 -8.04 -12.21
N TYR A 89 8.03 -7.63 -13.35
CA TYR A 89 7.71 -8.20 -14.66
C TYR A 89 8.84 -9.06 -15.19
N THR A 90 8.53 -9.93 -16.15
CA THR A 90 9.51 -10.70 -16.90
C THR A 90 9.20 -10.67 -18.40
N ALA A 91 10.22 -10.43 -19.22
CA ALA A 91 10.12 -10.49 -20.68
C ALA A 91 10.49 -11.87 -21.26
N ASP A 92 11.23 -12.68 -20.49
CA ASP A 92 11.80 -13.96 -20.91
C ASP A 92 11.35 -15.15 -20.05
N GLY A 93 10.50 -14.90 -19.06
CA GLY A 93 10.01 -15.88 -18.10
C GLY A 93 11.02 -16.27 -17.01
N LYS A 94 12.19 -15.62 -16.95
CA LYS A 94 13.30 -16.01 -16.06
C LYS A 94 13.82 -14.84 -15.22
N ASN A 95 14.08 -13.71 -15.86
CA ASN A 95 14.60 -12.52 -15.23
C ASN A 95 13.44 -11.61 -14.84
N PHE A 96 13.44 -11.16 -13.58
CA PHE A 96 12.41 -10.32 -13.01
C PHE A 96 12.97 -8.95 -12.69
N GLU A 97 12.30 -7.91 -13.18
CA GLU A 97 12.67 -6.51 -12.95
C GLU A 97 11.49 -5.75 -12.34
N PRO A 98 11.72 -4.74 -11.48
CA PRO A 98 10.66 -3.92 -10.91
C PRO A 98 9.80 -3.25 -11.99
N ILE A 99 8.49 -3.34 -11.84
CA ILE A 99 7.55 -2.60 -12.67
C ILE A 99 7.56 -1.13 -12.22
N PRO A 100 7.80 -0.17 -13.13
CA PRO A 100 7.70 1.24 -12.79
C PRO A 100 6.30 1.60 -12.31
N VAL A 101 6.21 2.11 -11.09
CA VAL A 101 4.99 2.72 -10.56
C VAL A 101 4.75 4.02 -11.31
N MET A 102 3.58 4.15 -11.93
CA MET A 102 3.18 5.40 -12.59
C MET A 102 2.69 6.41 -11.57
N ARG A 103 1.91 5.95 -10.59
CA ARG A 103 1.40 6.77 -9.49
C ARG A 103 0.97 5.89 -8.33
N PHE A 104 1.43 6.23 -7.14
CA PHE A 104 0.85 5.76 -5.89
C PHE A 104 -0.05 6.86 -5.32
N SER A 105 -1.22 6.49 -4.81
CA SER A 105 -2.13 7.43 -4.16
C SER A 105 -2.63 6.82 -2.85
N ALA A 106 -2.36 7.49 -1.73
CA ALA A 106 -2.99 7.24 -0.45
C ALA A 106 -4.30 8.04 -0.38
N TYR A 107 -5.41 7.34 -0.28
CA TYR A 107 -6.74 7.93 -0.12
C TYR A 107 -7.20 7.78 1.31
N TYR A 108 -7.65 8.86 1.92
CA TYR A 108 -8.25 8.88 3.25
C TYR A 108 -9.72 9.23 3.13
N ASN A 109 -10.55 8.22 3.36
CA ASN A 109 -11.96 8.26 3.04
C ASN A 109 -12.82 8.21 4.31
N LEU A 110 -14.05 8.70 4.16
CA LEU A 110 -15.11 8.56 5.17
C LEU A 110 -15.43 7.09 5.51
N GLY A 111 -15.11 6.14 4.63
CA GLY A 111 -15.58 4.75 4.79
C GLY A 111 -17.11 4.71 4.86
N GLU A 112 -17.65 3.89 5.75
CA GLU A 112 -19.09 3.73 5.97
C GLU A 112 -19.72 4.83 6.83
N THR A 113 -19.02 5.29 7.86
CA THR A 113 -19.47 6.33 8.81
C THR A 113 -18.33 7.32 9.05
N PRO A 114 -18.61 8.61 9.35
CA PRO A 114 -17.58 9.61 9.59
C PRO A 114 -16.51 9.16 10.58
N ALA A 115 -15.29 9.67 10.41
CA ALA A 115 -14.24 9.47 11.41
C ALA A 115 -14.63 10.19 12.71
N GLU A 116 -14.44 9.53 13.84
CA GLU A 116 -14.59 10.09 15.18
C GLU A 116 -13.27 10.67 15.69
N VAL A 117 -12.15 10.06 15.30
CA VAL A 117 -10.81 10.38 15.79
C VAL A 117 -9.82 10.49 14.62
N PRO A 118 -8.74 11.27 14.75
CA PRO A 118 -7.66 11.26 13.78
C PRO A 118 -6.95 9.90 13.76
N ILE A 119 -6.19 9.62 12.71
CA ILE A 119 -5.26 8.48 12.72
C ILE A 119 -4.25 8.71 13.85
N PRO A 120 -4.19 7.86 14.89
CA PRO A 120 -3.34 8.12 16.05
C PRO A 120 -1.86 8.13 15.68
N GLN A 121 -1.08 8.95 16.39
CA GLN A 121 0.38 8.88 16.30
C GLN A 121 0.85 7.48 16.74
N ASN A 122 1.95 7.02 16.13
CA ASN A 122 2.54 5.68 16.28
C ASN A 122 1.68 4.51 15.78
N LEU A 123 0.54 4.79 15.14
CA LEU A 123 -0.26 3.75 14.52
C LEU A 123 0.53 3.09 13.38
N ARG A 124 0.49 1.76 13.38
CA ARG A 124 1.09 0.90 12.36
C ARG A 124 0.04 -0.08 11.89
N MET A 125 -0.07 -0.28 10.59
CA MET A 125 -1.08 -1.16 10.01
C MET A 125 -0.50 -2.00 8.89
N VAL A 126 -0.99 -3.24 8.79
CA VAL A 126 -0.84 -4.11 7.63
C VAL A 126 -2.24 -4.43 7.14
N ALA A 127 -2.45 -4.38 5.83
CA ALA A 127 -3.69 -4.79 5.19
C ALA A 127 -3.38 -5.79 4.08
N GLY A 128 -4.21 -6.82 3.94
CA GLY A 128 -3.93 -7.99 3.10
C GLY A 128 -3.15 -9.08 3.84
N ASP A 129 -2.61 -10.05 3.10
CA ASP A 129 -1.84 -11.16 3.67
C ASP A 129 -0.72 -11.58 2.71
N ALA A 130 0.52 -11.53 3.17
CA ALA A 130 1.69 -11.92 2.40
C ALA A 130 1.77 -13.43 2.10
N ASN A 131 1.04 -14.27 2.85
CA ASN A 131 1.06 -15.73 2.67
C ASN A 131 -0.09 -16.24 1.82
N ALA A 132 -1.09 -15.41 1.52
CA ALA A 132 -2.25 -15.81 0.72
C ALA A 132 -1.84 -16.29 -0.67
N GLN A 133 -2.31 -17.48 -1.05
CA GLN A 133 -2.01 -18.09 -2.35
C GLN A 133 -3.19 -18.01 -3.31
N THR A 134 -4.39 -17.81 -2.77
CA THR A 134 -5.65 -17.73 -3.51
C THR A 134 -6.51 -16.57 -2.98
N GLN A 135 -7.53 -16.18 -3.76
CA GLN A 135 -8.49 -15.16 -3.34
C GLN A 135 -9.21 -15.50 -2.03
N ALA A 136 -9.40 -16.79 -1.74
CA ALA A 136 -10.09 -17.25 -0.54
C ALA A 136 -9.25 -17.13 0.73
N ASP A 137 -7.91 -17.12 0.59
CA ASP A 137 -7.00 -16.94 1.71
C ASP A 137 -6.93 -15.45 2.14
N MET A 138 -7.29 -14.54 1.24
CA MET A 138 -7.18 -13.11 1.48
C MET A 138 -8.24 -12.57 2.45
N PRO A 139 -7.86 -11.66 3.37
CA PRO A 139 -8.85 -10.93 4.18
C PRO A 139 -9.82 -10.15 3.29
N ALA A 140 -11.08 -10.56 3.26
CA ALA A 140 -12.09 -9.98 2.36
C ALA A 140 -12.26 -8.46 2.55
N ASP A 141 -12.17 -7.99 3.80
CA ASP A 141 -12.31 -6.57 4.13
C ASP A 141 -11.13 -5.70 3.67
N ALA A 142 -9.97 -6.31 3.37
CA ALA A 142 -8.86 -5.61 2.72
C ALA A 142 -9.19 -5.24 1.27
N LYS A 143 -10.25 -5.85 0.68
CA LYS A 143 -10.80 -5.54 -0.65
C LYS A 143 -9.69 -5.33 -1.69
N VAL A 144 -8.74 -6.26 -1.69
CA VAL A 144 -7.63 -6.22 -2.63
C VAL A 144 -8.17 -6.54 -4.01
N GLU A 145 -7.93 -5.63 -4.94
CA GLU A 145 -8.38 -5.76 -6.32
C GLU A 145 -7.24 -5.40 -7.27
N TRP A 146 -7.03 -6.25 -8.26
CA TRP A 146 -6.22 -5.96 -9.44
C TRP A 146 -7.15 -5.85 -10.63
N MET A 147 -7.04 -4.78 -11.40
CA MET A 147 -7.91 -4.53 -12.54
C MET A 147 -7.19 -3.67 -13.56
N CYS A 148 -7.72 -3.62 -14.78
CA CYS A 148 -7.32 -2.61 -15.73
C CYS A 148 -8.17 -1.34 -15.55
N GLU A 149 -7.53 -0.17 -15.56
CA GLU A 149 -8.22 1.10 -15.35
C GLU A 149 -9.19 1.40 -16.51
N SER A 150 -10.47 1.63 -16.17
CA SER A 150 -11.55 1.98 -17.11
C SER A 150 -11.87 0.90 -18.16
N GLU A 151 -11.49 -0.35 -17.92
CA GLU A 151 -11.78 -1.47 -18.82
C GLU A 151 -11.96 -2.78 -18.05
N ALA A 152 -12.83 -3.66 -18.54
CA ALA A 152 -13.07 -4.96 -17.91
C ALA A 152 -12.24 -6.04 -18.60
N VAL A 153 -11.19 -6.52 -17.92
CA VAL A 153 -10.36 -7.64 -18.36
C VAL A 153 -10.48 -8.78 -17.33
N PRO A 154 -10.80 -10.03 -17.74
CA PRO A 154 -10.87 -11.15 -16.81
C PRO A 154 -9.52 -11.38 -16.11
N LEU A 155 -9.57 -11.81 -14.85
CA LEU A 155 -8.39 -12.21 -14.08
C LEU A 155 -8.00 -13.66 -14.38
N GLY A 156 -6.70 -13.91 -14.46
CA GLY A 156 -6.12 -15.24 -14.61
C GLY A 156 -6.03 -15.98 -13.27
N ALA A 157 -5.50 -17.21 -13.31
CA ALA A 157 -5.31 -18.02 -12.10
C ALA A 157 -4.34 -17.38 -11.09
N ASN A 158 -3.44 -16.52 -11.55
CA ASN A 158 -2.51 -15.75 -10.72
C ASN A 158 -3.12 -14.45 -10.16
N GLY A 159 -4.41 -14.17 -10.43
CA GLY A 159 -5.15 -13.02 -9.91
C GLY A 159 -4.89 -11.68 -10.61
N PHE A 160 -4.17 -11.68 -11.74
CA PHE A 160 -3.94 -10.48 -12.56
C PHE A 160 -4.73 -10.51 -13.88
N PRO A 161 -4.96 -9.35 -14.54
CA PRO A 161 -5.62 -9.30 -15.84
C PRO A 161 -4.97 -10.18 -16.91
N THR A 162 -5.80 -10.91 -17.66
CA THR A 162 -5.38 -11.88 -18.70
C THR A 162 -4.91 -11.26 -20.01
N SER A 163 -4.94 -9.93 -20.14
CA SER A 163 -4.39 -9.23 -21.29
C SER A 163 -3.92 -7.85 -20.91
N THR A 164 -3.09 -7.25 -21.76
CA THR A 164 -2.61 -5.87 -21.57
C THR A 164 -3.75 -4.90 -21.39
N CYS A 165 -3.67 -4.11 -20.31
CA CYS A 165 -4.54 -2.98 -20.09
C CYS A 165 -4.30 -1.93 -21.18
N GLY A 166 -5.37 -1.42 -21.80
CA GLY A 166 -5.33 -0.31 -22.74
C GLY A 166 -4.76 0.97 -22.13
N THR A 167 -4.92 1.17 -20.81
CA THR A 167 -4.30 2.28 -20.07
C THR A 167 -3.32 1.82 -19.00
N HIS A 168 -3.78 1.67 -17.76
CA HIS A 168 -2.95 1.33 -16.62
C HIS A 168 -3.47 0.06 -15.95
N LEU A 169 -2.56 -0.78 -15.47
CA LEU A 169 -2.89 -1.75 -14.45
C LEU A 169 -3.10 -1.00 -13.13
N GLN A 170 -4.17 -1.31 -12.43
CA GLN A 170 -4.53 -0.68 -11.17
C GLN A 170 -4.62 -1.73 -10.04
N GLN A 171 -4.07 -1.37 -8.90
CA GLN A 171 -4.26 -2.07 -7.64
C GLN A 171 -5.06 -1.19 -6.67
N LEU A 172 -6.05 -1.78 -5.99
CA LEU A 172 -6.73 -1.20 -4.83
C LEU A 172 -6.51 -2.08 -3.61
N LEU A 173 -6.36 -1.47 -2.44
CA LEU A 173 -6.22 -2.16 -1.16
C LEU A 173 -6.69 -1.24 -0.03
N TYR A 174 -7.51 -1.75 0.89
CA TYR A 174 -8.14 -1.00 1.97
C TYR A 174 -7.60 -1.41 3.33
N PHE A 175 -7.28 -0.42 4.15
CA PHE A 175 -6.83 -0.63 5.52
C PHE A 175 -8.00 -0.68 6.50
N PRO A 176 -7.77 -1.27 7.70
CA PRO A 176 -8.66 -1.13 8.84
C PRO A 176 -9.02 0.34 9.12
N GLN A 177 -10.24 0.58 9.59
CA GLN A 177 -10.79 1.92 9.85
C GLN A 177 -11.43 2.08 11.24
N CYS A 178 -11.22 1.10 12.11
CA CYS A 178 -11.46 1.19 13.54
C CYS A 178 -10.13 1.14 14.29
N VAL A 179 -10.01 1.92 15.36
CA VAL A 179 -8.82 1.94 16.22
C VAL A 179 -9.19 2.04 17.69
N ASN A 180 -8.50 1.29 18.54
CA ASN A 180 -8.47 1.53 19.97
C ASN A 180 -7.35 2.54 20.27
N GLU A 181 -7.67 3.75 20.74
CA GLU A 181 -6.69 4.81 20.93
C GLU A 181 -5.67 4.53 22.06
N GLN A 182 -5.95 3.57 22.94
CA GLN A 182 -5.04 3.18 24.04
C GLN A 182 -4.07 2.08 23.62
N THR A 183 -4.53 1.07 22.86
CA THR A 183 -3.71 -0.08 22.45
C THR A 183 -3.15 0.04 21.04
N LEU A 184 -3.72 0.93 20.21
CA LEU A 184 -3.49 1.07 18.77
C LEU A 184 -3.88 -0.18 17.96
N GLU A 185 -4.63 -1.11 18.56
CA GLU A 185 -5.21 -2.23 17.83
C GLU A 185 -6.25 -1.72 16.82
N THR A 186 -6.25 -2.31 15.64
CA THR A 186 -7.13 -1.91 14.54
C THR A 186 -8.04 -3.04 14.11
N ALA A 187 -9.22 -2.67 13.60
CA ALA A 187 -10.16 -3.61 13.00
C ALA A 187 -10.82 -3.00 11.77
N TYR A 188 -11.28 -3.85 10.87
CA TYR A 188 -12.23 -3.43 9.83
C TYR A 188 -13.61 -3.22 10.45
N LYS A 189 -14.41 -2.30 9.89
CA LYS A 189 -15.79 -2.13 10.35
C LYS A 189 -16.63 -3.35 10.03
N SER A 190 -17.49 -3.74 10.97
CA SER A 190 -18.52 -4.76 10.75
C SER A 190 -19.81 -4.40 11.50
N ARG A 191 -20.94 -4.65 10.83
CA ARG A 191 -22.27 -4.51 11.47
C ARG A 191 -22.46 -5.52 12.61
N ASP A 192 -21.71 -6.62 12.59
CA ASP A 192 -21.82 -7.70 13.58
C ASP A 192 -21.31 -7.27 14.96
N TYR A 193 -20.52 -6.19 15.05
CA TYR A 193 -20.13 -5.63 16.35
C TYR A 193 -21.31 -5.02 17.12
N GLY A 194 -22.42 -4.70 16.45
CA GLY A 194 -23.62 -4.16 17.11
C GLY A 194 -23.47 -2.73 17.67
N THR A 195 -22.34 -2.07 17.47
CA THR A 195 -22.09 -0.68 17.85
C THR A 195 -22.62 0.30 16.79
N ALA A 196 -22.90 1.54 17.19
CA ALA A 196 -23.41 2.55 16.25
C ALA A 196 -22.40 2.93 15.14
N ASN A 197 -21.10 2.82 15.43
CA ASN A 197 -20.00 3.14 14.52
C ASN A 197 -19.46 1.92 13.75
N TRP A 198 -20.02 0.72 14.00
CA TRP A 198 -19.58 -0.56 13.44
C TRP A 198 -18.12 -0.88 13.75
N CYS A 199 -17.60 -0.38 14.85
CA CYS A 199 -16.30 -0.76 15.39
C CYS A 199 -16.47 -1.69 16.60
N PRO A 200 -15.46 -2.50 16.94
CA PRO A 200 -15.44 -3.24 18.20
C PRO A 200 -15.71 -2.31 19.40
N GLU A 201 -16.28 -2.85 20.47
CA GLU A 201 -16.46 -2.09 21.71
C GLU A 201 -15.12 -1.51 22.19
N GLY A 202 -15.12 -0.26 22.63
CA GLY A 202 -13.91 0.49 23.00
C GLY A 202 -13.10 1.05 21.83
N SER A 203 -13.45 0.74 20.58
CA SER A 203 -12.79 1.30 19.39
C SER A 203 -13.58 2.46 18.76
N LYS A 204 -12.85 3.31 18.05
CA LYS A 204 -13.35 4.51 17.36
C LYS A 204 -13.13 4.41 15.85
N SER A 205 -14.06 5.01 15.10
CA SER A 205 -13.91 5.20 13.65
C SER A 205 -12.79 6.21 13.36
N MET A 206 -11.88 5.90 12.44
CA MET A 206 -10.85 6.82 11.93
C MET A 206 -10.92 6.90 10.40
N PRO A 207 -10.27 7.89 9.74
CA PRO A 207 -10.22 7.96 8.29
C PRO A 207 -9.68 6.65 7.70
N GLN A 208 -10.41 6.06 6.75
CA GLN A 208 -10.00 4.79 6.14
C GLN A 208 -8.94 5.07 5.07
N LEU A 209 -7.73 4.58 5.30
CA LEU A 209 -6.67 4.55 4.30
C LEU A 209 -6.97 3.52 3.21
N ARG A 210 -6.79 3.91 1.96
CA ARG A 210 -6.81 3.03 0.79
C ARG A 210 -5.65 3.35 -0.13
N PHE A 211 -4.90 2.33 -0.52
CA PHE A 211 -3.95 2.45 -1.61
C PHE A 211 -4.66 2.34 -2.95
N SER A 212 -4.32 3.24 -3.87
CA SER A 212 -4.67 3.13 -5.28
C SER A 212 -3.42 3.35 -6.11
N ILE A 213 -2.97 2.30 -6.77
CA ILE A 213 -1.64 2.26 -7.39
C ILE A 213 -1.83 1.97 -8.86
N ARG A 214 -1.18 2.77 -9.71
CA ARG A 214 -1.23 2.63 -11.16
C ARG A 214 0.14 2.27 -11.70
N TYR A 215 0.15 1.34 -12.64
CA TYR A 215 1.34 0.87 -13.34
C TYR A 215 1.13 1.00 -14.84
N ASP A 216 2.16 1.48 -15.55
CA ASP A 216 2.14 1.57 -17.01
C ASP A 216 3.01 0.46 -17.61
N LEU A 217 2.45 -0.75 -17.65
CA LEU A 217 3.15 -1.94 -18.14
C LEU A 217 3.51 -1.87 -19.63
N ARG A 218 2.85 -1.02 -20.41
CA ARG A 218 3.16 -0.85 -21.85
C ARG A 218 4.58 -0.31 -22.07
N LYS A 219 5.16 0.34 -21.05
CA LYS A 219 6.56 0.83 -21.10
C LYS A 219 7.59 -0.29 -20.99
N VAL A 220 7.26 -1.38 -20.30
CA VAL A 220 8.17 -2.50 -20.04
C VAL A 220 7.81 -3.78 -20.80
N LEU A 221 6.55 -3.89 -21.24
CA LEU A 221 6.00 -4.94 -22.09
C LEU A 221 5.36 -4.32 -23.34
N PRO A 222 6.16 -3.75 -24.28
CA PRO A 222 5.64 -2.99 -25.42
C PRO A 222 4.84 -3.84 -26.42
N ASN A 223 5.09 -5.15 -26.45
CA ASN A 223 4.33 -6.10 -27.29
C ASN A 223 3.05 -6.58 -26.59
N GLY A 224 2.80 -6.13 -25.36
CA GLY A 224 1.70 -6.60 -24.53
C GLY A 224 1.81 -8.08 -24.13
N TRP A 225 0.70 -8.60 -23.61
CA TRP A 225 0.50 -10.00 -23.25
C TRP A 225 -0.95 -10.41 -23.49
N SER A 226 -1.16 -11.71 -23.67
CA SER A 226 -2.46 -12.36 -23.67
C SER A 226 -2.29 -13.74 -23.01
N GLY A 227 -3.21 -14.11 -22.13
CA GLY A 227 -3.09 -15.28 -21.26
C GLY A 227 -2.63 -14.91 -19.84
N GLU A 228 -1.86 -15.79 -19.21
CA GLU A 228 -1.34 -15.52 -17.87
C GLU A 228 -0.42 -14.29 -17.86
N ALA A 229 -0.62 -13.41 -16.88
CA ALA A 229 0.16 -12.18 -16.77
C ALA A 229 1.66 -12.47 -16.55
N PRO A 230 2.57 -11.86 -17.33
CA PRO A 230 4.02 -12.08 -17.22
C PRO A 230 4.64 -11.22 -16.11
N PHE A 231 3.94 -11.08 -14.99
CA PHE A 231 4.38 -10.33 -13.82
C PHE A 231 3.79 -10.90 -12.54
N LYS A 232 4.42 -10.55 -11.43
CA LYS A 232 4.11 -11.03 -10.09
C LYS A 232 4.46 -9.98 -9.05
N LEU A 233 4.16 -10.24 -7.79
CA LEU A 233 4.69 -9.49 -6.65
C LEU A 233 5.94 -10.17 -6.11
N ALA A 234 6.78 -9.43 -5.39
CA ALA A 234 7.94 -9.99 -4.70
C ALA A 234 7.57 -11.13 -3.74
N CYS A 235 6.36 -11.11 -3.17
CA CYS A 235 5.81 -12.16 -2.31
C CYS A 235 5.20 -13.36 -3.07
N GLY A 236 4.97 -13.27 -4.39
CA GLY A 236 4.25 -14.30 -5.14
C GLY A 236 3.24 -13.75 -6.15
N ASN A 237 2.09 -14.41 -6.29
CA ASN A 237 1.04 -14.00 -7.22
C ASN A 237 0.24 -12.77 -6.68
N ALA A 238 -0.86 -12.39 -7.34
CA ALA A 238 -1.64 -11.22 -6.91
C ALA A 238 -2.23 -11.38 -5.51
N PHE A 239 -2.46 -12.61 -5.04
CA PHE A 239 -3.15 -12.85 -3.78
C PHE A 239 -2.27 -12.59 -2.56
N CYS A 240 -0.94 -12.59 -2.67
CA CYS A 240 -0.07 -12.19 -1.56
C CYS A 240 -0.03 -10.66 -1.34
N SER A 241 -0.84 -9.90 -2.07
CA SER A 241 -0.91 -8.45 -1.97
C SER A 241 -1.14 -8.01 -0.54
N HIS A 242 -0.29 -7.10 -0.09
CA HIS A 242 -0.48 -6.37 1.14
C HIS A 242 0.01 -4.94 0.96
N GLY A 243 -0.43 -4.09 1.88
CA GLY A 243 0.06 -2.75 2.03
C GLY A 243 0.35 -2.51 3.51
N ASP A 244 1.39 -1.73 3.75
CA ASP A 244 1.84 -1.41 5.07
C ASP A 244 1.93 0.09 5.26
N PHE A 245 1.72 0.52 6.49
CA PHE A 245 1.64 1.92 6.85
C PHE A 245 2.18 2.15 8.25
N ILE A 246 3.04 3.14 8.39
CA ILE A 246 3.34 3.77 9.68
C ILE A 246 2.93 5.23 9.57
N ASN A 247 2.05 5.66 10.48
CA ASN A 247 1.59 7.04 10.49
C ASN A 247 2.76 7.99 10.74
N GLY A 248 2.87 9.04 9.93
CA GLY A 248 3.79 10.15 10.12
C GLY A 248 3.14 11.49 9.83
N TRP A 249 1.82 11.54 9.60
CA TRP A 249 1.09 12.80 9.52
C TRP A 249 1.40 13.69 10.72
N THR A 250 1.56 14.99 10.49
CA THR A 250 1.60 15.96 11.59
C THR A 250 0.28 15.88 12.37
N GLU A 251 0.33 16.10 13.69
CA GLU A 251 -0.89 16.00 14.51
C GLU A 251 -2.00 16.95 14.05
N GLU A 252 -1.63 18.15 13.61
CA GLU A 252 -2.55 19.14 13.07
C GLU A 252 -3.23 18.63 11.80
N ALA A 253 -2.43 18.12 10.86
CA ALA A 253 -2.95 17.55 9.62
C ALA A 253 -3.84 16.32 9.86
N ALA A 254 -3.45 15.43 10.78
CA ALA A 254 -4.27 14.28 11.14
C ALA A 254 -5.63 14.70 11.74
N LYS A 255 -5.67 15.76 12.57
CA LYS A 255 -6.92 16.34 13.09
C LYS A 255 -7.75 16.97 11.99
N ASN A 256 -7.13 17.74 11.09
CA ASN A 256 -7.81 18.35 9.94
C ASN A 256 -8.40 17.30 9.00
N MET A 257 -7.72 16.16 8.82
CA MET A 257 -8.20 15.03 8.04
C MET A 257 -9.53 14.46 8.57
N VAL A 258 -9.81 14.51 9.87
CA VAL A 258 -11.12 14.07 10.39
C VAL A 258 -12.25 14.91 9.79
N ALA A 259 -12.06 16.23 9.70
CA ALA A 259 -13.06 17.13 9.14
C ALA A 259 -13.29 16.89 7.64
N THR A 260 -12.27 16.44 6.90
CA THR A 260 -12.43 16.08 5.49
C THR A 260 -13.30 14.84 5.28
N THR A 261 -13.50 14.03 6.33
CA THR A 261 -14.40 12.87 6.34
C THR A 261 -15.84 13.19 6.72
N ALA A 262 -16.29 14.45 6.61
CA ALA A 262 -17.69 14.81 6.88
C ALA A 262 -18.63 14.67 5.66
N ASP A 263 -18.11 14.77 4.42
CA ASP A 263 -18.92 14.71 3.19
C ASP A 263 -18.19 13.93 2.08
N LYS A 264 -18.88 12.91 1.52
CA LYS A 264 -18.38 12.08 0.40
C LYS A 264 -18.39 12.78 -0.97
N ARG A 265 -18.84 14.03 -1.08
CA ARG A 265 -18.96 14.77 -2.36
C ARG A 265 -18.14 16.06 -2.46
N LYS A 266 -17.45 16.48 -1.39
CA LYS A 266 -16.59 17.66 -1.39
C LYS A 266 -15.12 17.34 -1.14
N PHE A 267 -14.26 17.55 -2.13
CA PHE A 267 -12.81 17.52 -1.93
C PHE A 267 -12.41 18.50 -0.83
N SER A 268 -11.55 18.03 0.07
CA SER A 268 -10.94 18.86 1.12
C SER A 268 -9.49 18.45 1.26
N ALA A 269 -8.60 19.43 1.05
CA ALA A 269 -7.18 19.23 1.26
C ALA A 269 -6.88 19.10 2.76
N VAL A 270 -5.80 18.39 3.10
CA VAL A 270 -5.36 18.25 4.49
C VAL A 270 -4.22 19.22 4.75
N GLU A 271 -4.55 20.31 5.43
CA GLU A 271 -3.63 21.38 5.79
C GLU A 271 -2.89 21.06 7.10
N GLY A 272 -1.72 21.67 7.29
CA GLY A 272 -0.98 21.62 8.56
C GLY A 272 0.25 22.52 8.55
N ALA A 273 1.00 22.49 9.65
CA ALA A 273 2.13 23.36 9.93
C ALA A 273 3.27 23.34 8.89
N LEU A 274 3.40 22.31 8.05
CA LEU A 274 4.51 22.16 7.10
C LEU A 274 4.22 22.77 5.71
N GLY A 275 3.07 23.43 5.56
CA GLY A 275 2.77 24.26 4.40
C GLY A 275 1.57 23.79 3.58
N ASP A 276 1.44 24.37 2.39
CA ASP A 276 0.34 24.12 1.46
C ASP A 276 0.30 22.64 1.04
N PRO A 277 -0.88 21.98 1.06
CA PRO A 277 -1.03 20.56 0.72
C PRO A 277 -0.69 20.20 -0.74
N HIS A 278 -0.48 21.20 -1.60
CA HIS A 278 -0.07 21.07 -2.99
C HIS A 278 1.32 21.67 -3.26
N ALA A 279 2.08 22.03 -2.22
CA ALA A 279 3.45 22.55 -2.35
C ALA A 279 4.42 21.54 -2.98
N GLY A 280 4.10 20.23 -2.91
CA GLY A 280 4.97 19.17 -3.36
C GLY A 280 6.12 18.87 -2.38
N PRO A 281 6.94 17.86 -2.69
CA PRO A 281 8.13 17.55 -1.90
C PRO A 281 9.11 18.72 -1.85
N THR A 282 9.58 19.06 -0.66
CA THR A 282 10.57 20.13 -0.44
C THR A 282 12.01 19.62 -0.40
N CYS A 283 12.20 18.29 -0.44
CA CYS A 283 13.49 17.63 -0.49
C CYS A 283 13.41 16.29 -1.24
N GLU A 284 14.57 15.69 -1.50
CA GLU A 284 14.71 14.41 -2.18
C GLU A 284 14.87 13.29 -1.16
N ALA A 285 13.84 12.45 -1.01
CA ALA A 285 13.83 11.27 -0.15
C ALA A 285 14.90 10.24 -0.57
N LYS A 286 15.65 9.68 0.38
CA LYS A 286 16.72 8.69 0.14
C LYS A 286 16.68 7.55 1.15
N ASP A 287 17.25 6.41 0.78
CA ASP A 287 17.45 5.31 1.73
C ASP A 287 18.28 5.80 2.93
N ALA A 288 17.69 5.78 4.13
CA ALA A 288 18.34 6.21 5.37
C ALA A 288 19.42 5.22 5.86
N ASP A 289 19.51 4.03 5.26
CA ASP A 289 20.45 2.97 5.65
C ASP A 289 21.02 2.22 4.42
N PRO A 290 21.69 2.91 3.49
CA PRO A 290 22.05 2.36 2.18
C PRO A 290 23.07 1.21 2.22
N GLU A 291 23.74 1.01 3.36
CA GLU A 291 24.78 -0.01 3.54
C GLU A 291 24.23 -1.39 3.95
N HIS A 292 22.93 -1.51 4.26
CA HIS A 292 22.30 -2.77 4.68
C HIS A 292 21.06 -3.11 3.86
N GLY A 293 20.74 -4.41 3.79
CA GLY A 293 19.68 -4.92 2.94
C GLY A 293 20.08 -4.91 1.46
N THR A 294 19.10 -5.11 0.59
CA THR A 294 19.30 -5.08 -0.85
C THR A 294 18.06 -4.52 -1.56
N SER A 295 18.31 -3.86 -2.68
CA SER A 295 17.30 -3.43 -3.64
C SER A 295 17.15 -4.40 -4.82
N ASP A 296 18.00 -5.44 -4.90
CA ASP A 296 17.96 -6.47 -5.93
C ASP A 296 17.01 -7.61 -5.53
N TYR A 297 16.09 -7.95 -6.42
CA TYR A 297 15.10 -8.99 -6.16
C TYR A 297 15.72 -10.38 -6.00
N ASN A 298 16.71 -10.74 -6.83
CA ASN A 298 17.32 -12.07 -6.77
C ASN A 298 18.17 -12.22 -5.52
N GLU A 299 18.89 -11.17 -5.11
CA GLU A 299 19.61 -11.14 -3.85
C GLU A 299 18.65 -11.23 -2.67
N SER A 300 17.53 -10.48 -2.68
CA SER A 300 16.47 -10.57 -1.67
C SER A 300 15.96 -12.00 -1.50
N VAL A 301 15.66 -12.69 -2.61
CA VAL A 301 15.25 -14.10 -2.59
C VAL A 301 16.37 -15.02 -2.08
N ALA A 302 17.61 -14.78 -2.50
CA ALA A 302 18.74 -15.60 -2.08
C ALA A 302 19.02 -15.49 -0.57
N VAL A 303 18.92 -14.29 0.02
CA VAL A 303 19.14 -14.11 1.46
C VAL A 303 18.03 -14.74 2.30
N MET A 304 16.77 -14.72 1.81
CA MET A 304 15.67 -15.45 2.45
C MET A 304 15.88 -16.97 2.42
N ASN A 305 16.33 -17.51 1.28
CA ASN A 305 16.49 -18.96 1.08
C ASN A 305 17.75 -19.57 1.73
N LYS A 306 18.77 -18.77 2.06
CA LYS A 306 20.02 -19.25 2.70
C LYS A 306 19.82 -19.92 4.07
N ARG A 307 18.60 -19.94 4.63
CA ARG A 307 18.29 -20.57 5.91
C ARG A 307 17.77 -22.01 5.87
N ASP A 308 17.60 -22.64 4.70
CA ASP A 308 17.36 -24.10 4.65
C ASP A 308 18.64 -24.95 4.87
N VAL A 309 19.79 -24.32 5.06
CA VAL A 309 21.06 -25.04 5.30
C VAL A 309 21.72 -24.58 6.60
N SER A 310 21.12 -24.95 7.72
CA SER A 310 21.89 -25.45 8.85
C SER A 310 21.10 -26.56 9.55
N ALA A 311 21.24 -27.77 9.02
CA ALA A 311 21.08 -28.99 9.80
C ALA A 311 22.18 -28.98 10.89
N TRP A 312 21.94 -28.20 11.95
CA TRP A 312 22.75 -28.22 13.14
C TRP A 312 22.45 -29.53 13.86
N GLY A 313 23.29 -30.51 13.52
CA GLY A 313 23.43 -31.84 14.10
C GLY A 313 22.79 -32.02 15.46
N TRP A 314 21.54 -32.46 15.46
CA TRP A 314 21.02 -33.32 16.52
C TRP A 314 20.88 -34.71 15.93
N LYS A 315 21.95 -35.49 16.15
CA LYS A 315 21.93 -36.95 16.05
C LYS A 315 20.74 -37.44 16.89
N SER A 316 19.75 -38.01 16.23
CA SER A 316 18.71 -38.80 16.88
C SER A 316 19.37 -39.99 17.59
N LYS A 317 19.66 -39.82 18.88
CA LYS A 317 19.96 -40.95 19.77
C LYS A 317 18.66 -41.38 20.43
N ALA A 318 18.24 -42.58 20.01
CA ALA A 318 17.21 -43.45 20.55
C ALA A 318 16.97 -43.36 22.07
N ARG A 319 15.72 -43.52 22.51
CA ARG A 319 15.20 -44.82 23.01
C ARG A 319 13.74 -44.75 23.49
N VAL A 320 13.00 -45.76 23.05
CA VAL A 320 11.83 -46.39 23.66
C VAL A 320 11.89 -46.43 25.19
N VAL A 321 10.79 -46.10 25.88
CA VAL A 321 10.21 -46.92 26.99
C VAL A 321 8.69 -46.73 27.01
N ARG A 322 7.96 -47.85 26.94
CA ARG A 322 6.52 -47.98 27.27
C ARG A 322 6.30 -47.88 28.78
N ALA A 323 5.16 -47.30 29.18
CA ALA A 323 4.20 -47.92 30.10
C ALA A 323 2.81 -47.47 29.68
#